data_AF-A0A927A3I0-F1
#
_entry.id   AF-A0A927A3I0-F1
#
_cell.length_a   1.000
_cell.length_b   1.000
_cell.length_c   1.000
_cell.angle_alpha   90.00
_cell.angle_beta   90.00
_cell.angle_gamma   90.00
#
_symmetry.space_group_name_H-M   'P 1'
#
loop_
_entity.id
_entity.type
_entity.pdbx_description
1 polymer ?
#
loop_
_entity_poly.entity_id
_entity_poly.type
_entity_poly.pdbx_seq_one_letter_code
_entity_poly.pdbx_strand_id
1 'polypeptide(L)'
;MFLRLSAIKKQKTQVFIDNTTLIIFAFCTVFYSRIFCSITNAPSILNLAHFVVVPFVLVVVLLTTRTKDQKQIAIAYSFLFGLFILLVVVLASALWNHAGFINAIVTFMMLGEPFMFLLAISCIPMSAKSITRMKKWLIWSAVINFLLAAIQKPLIDSGKLYADGLNGTDGCGGVFFVSGAGNYISASVSVAFALYFFTNEKTVPLWMRITVILAAFWQILFSDSKQLLLAYLIAWGSLILLNFQDLSQTIKLLIATFIFGYGFLWCVQNLEAFAGFLAWARPELYGQDGEAWYAKFYSVRSILSHYQSSLNWLFGLGPGHTVSRLGVWFLKDYWSILRPLGATTSPIGIEGMEFVNSFWLCYSSSLFSPIFGWAGIWGDIGILGVGAYLFLCSLVWQHFGLDDSLKVSLLAVIVLGFIFTQMEEPGFMLSLAYILGLSWQKQRLRKQTKQASRAVPQQWVTL
;
A
#
# COMPACT_ATOMS: atom_id res chain seq x y z
N MET A 1 9.70 68.32 8.08
CA MET A 1 10.26 66.96 7.86
C MET A 1 9.92 66.11 9.08
N PHE A 2 8.72 65.51 9.09
CA PHE A 2 8.23 64.69 10.21
C PHE A 2 8.36 63.21 9.83
N LEU A 3 9.31 62.52 10.45
CA LEU A 3 9.46 61.06 10.34
C LEU A 3 8.33 60.38 11.11
N ARG A 4 7.31 59.89 10.39
CA ARG A 4 6.32 58.94 10.93
C ARG A 4 7.02 57.59 11.14
N LEU A 5 7.45 57.32 12.37
CA LEU A 5 7.75 55.98 12.85
C LEU A 5 6.48 55.14 12.80
N SER A 6 6.30 54.36 11.74
CA SER A 6 5.25 53.36 11.64
C SER A 6 5.52 52.27 12.68
N ALA A 7 4.67 52.23 13.71
CA ALA A 7 4.68 51.18 14.72
C ALA A 7 4.49 49.82 14.05
N ILE A 8 5.55 48.99 14.05
CA ILE A 8 5.51 47.61 13.60
C ILE A 8 4.63 46.85 14.59
N LYS A 9 3.35 46.68 14.25
CA LYS A 9 2.40 45.87 15.03
C LYS A 9 2.89 44.42 14.96
N LYS A 10 3.49 43.95 16.06
CA LYS A 10 3.95 42.57 16.23
C LYS A 10 2.75 41.63 16.06
N GLN A 11 2.55 41.10 14.86
CA GLN A 11 1.51 40.11 14.59
C GLN A 11 1.78 38.91 15.51
N LYS A 12 0.86 38.64 16.45
CA LYS A 12 0.88 37.39 17.23
C LYS A 12 0.84 36.25 16.22
N THR A 13 1.96 35.57 16.04
CA THR A 13 2.04 34.33 15.27
C THR A 13 1.22 33.28 15.99
N GLN A 14 -0.06 33.17 15.64
CA GLN A 14 -0.83 31.98 16.00
C GLN A 14 -0.09 30.79 15.40
N VAL A 15 0.30 29.84 16.25
CA VAL A 15 0.98 28.60 15.86
C VAL A 15 -0.05 27.75 15.11
N PHE A 16 -0.21 28.03 13.82
CA PHE A 16 -1.06 27.22 12.96
C PHE A 16 -0.25 26.00 12.53
N ILE A 17 -0.69 24.81 12.92
CA ILE A 17 -0.08 23.56 12.48
C ILE A 17 -0.26 23.48 10.96
N ASP A 18 0.85 23.41 10.23
CA ASP A 18 0.83 23.30 8.77
C ASP A 18 0.24 21.94 8.34
N ASN A 19 -0.67 21.95 7.36
CA ASN A 19 -1.32 20.75 6.81
C ASN A 19 -0.31 19.68 6.36
N THR A 20 0.88 20.09 5.89
CA THR A 20 1.93 19.14 5.53
C THR A 20 2.45 18.37 6.75
N THR A 21 2.52 19.01 7.92
CA THR A 21 2.89 18.35 9.19
C THR A 21 1.84 17.33 9.58
N LEU A 22 0.55 17.65 9.39
CA LEU A 22 -0.56 16.71 9.66
C LEU A 22 -0.49 15.47 8.76
N ILE A 23 -0.16 15.63 7.48
CA ILE A 23 0.02 14.49 6.56
C ILE A 23 1.20 13.61 6.99
N ILE A 24 2.34 14.22 7.34
CA ILE A 24 3.50 13.48 7.83
C ILE A 24 3.14 12.74 9.11
N PHE A 25 2.43 13.40 10.02
CA PHE A 25 1.95 12.78 11.26
C PHE A 25 1.06 11.57 10.99
N ALA A 26 0.05 11.70 10.12
CA ALA A 26 -0.84 10.60 9.75
C ALA A 26 -0.08 9.42 9.13
N PHE A 27 0.89 9.69 8.24
CA PHE A 27 1.77 8.65 7.71
C PHE A 27 2.57 7.97 8.83
N CYS A 28 3.18 8.74 9.72
CA CYS A 28 3.98 8.20 10.82
C CYS A 28 3.14 7.38 11.81
N THR A 29 1.89 7.78 12.09
CA THR A 29 0.96 7.01 12.93
C THR A 29 0.78 5.60 12.37
N VAL A 30 0.60 5.46 11.06
CA VAL A 30 0.42 4.15 10.43
C VAL A 30 1.74 3.40 10.39
N PHE A 31 2.78 4.05 9.86
CA PHE A 31 4.05 3.43 9.52
C PHE A 31 4.84 2.94 10.74
N TYR A 32 4.77 3.65 11.87
CA TYR A 32 5.54 3.35 13.07
C TYR A 32 4.71 2.74 14.22
N SER A 33 3.40 2.58 14.07
CA SER A 33 2.52 2.08 15.15
C SER A 33 2.98 0.73 15.71
N ARG A 34 3.24 -0.26 14.85
CA ARG A 34 3.56 -1.63 15.28
C ARG A 34 4.88 -1.71 16.03
N ILE A 35 5.95 -1.12 15.46
CA ILE A 35 7.24 -1.09 16.14
C ILE A 35 7.19 -0.29 17.44
N PHE A 36 6.41 0.80 17.48
CA PHE A 36 6.19 1.56 18.71
C PHE A 36 5.52 0.69 19.78
N CYS A 37 4.42 0.01 19.46
CA CYS A 37 3.74 -0.88 20.41
C CYS A 37 4.63 -2.03 20.86
N SER A 38 5.40 -2.62 19.94
CA SER A 38 6.30 -3.75 20.24
C SER A 38 7.47 -3.35 21.15
N ILE A 39 8.04 -2.16 20.97
CA ILE A 39 9.16 -1.68 21.81
C ILE A 39 8.68 -1.20 23.18
N THR A 40 7.51 -0.53 23.23
CA THR A 40 7.03 0.13 24.45
C THR A 40 6.06 -0.72 25.26
N ASN A 41 5.63 -1.88 24.74
CA ASN A 41 4.50 -2.66 25.23
C ASN A 41 3.21 -1.82 25.35
N ALA A 42 3.06 -0.81 24.50
CA ALA A 42 1.85 0.01 24.49
C ALA A 42 0.64 -0.80 23.98
N PRO A 43 -0.59 -0.45 24.37
CA PRO A 43 -1.78 -1.22 24.01
C PRO A 43 -1.99 -1.30 22.49
N SER A 44 -2.40 -2.47 22.00
CA SER A 44 -2.58 -2.75 20.57
C SER A 44 -3.61 -1.83 19.88
N ILE A 45 -4.52 -1.20 20.64
CA ILE A 45 -5.44 -0.17 20.13
C ILE A 45 -4.72 0.97 19.38
N LEU A 46 -3.46 1.26 19.73
CA LEU A 46 -2.67 2.28 19.04
C LEU A 46 -2.34 1.90 17.60
N ASN A 47 -2.30 0.60 17.28
CA ASN A 47 -2.21 0.12 15.90
C ASN A 47 -3.47 0.45 15.09
N LEU A 48 -4.58 0.84 15.73
CA LEU A 48 -5.83 1.24 15.07
C LEU A 48 -6.02 2.76 15.02
N ALA A 49 -5.10 3.53 15.63
CA ALA A 49 -5.22 4.98 15.70
C ALA A 49 -5.32 5.65 14.32
N HIS A 50 -4.72 5.04 13.30
CA HIS A 50 -4.75 5.55 11.93
C HIS A 50 -6.17 5.65 11.35
N PHE A 51 -7.08 4.74 11.73
CA PHE A 51 -8.49 4.79 11.32
C PHE A 51 -9.22 6.05 11.79
N VAL A 52 -8.68 6.78 12.78
CA VAL A 52 -9.19 8.09 13.20
C VAL A 52 -8.33 9.21 12.63
N VAL A 53 -7.01 9.07 12.71
CA VAL A 53 -6.06 10.12 12.32
C VAL A 53 -6.16 10.46 10.83
N VAL A 54 -6.25 9.46 9.94
CA VAL A 54 -6.27 9.72 8.49
C VAL A 54 -7.56 10.44 8.04
N PRO A 55 -8.78 9.98 8.41
CA PRO A 55 -10.00 10.74 8.13
C PRO A 55 -9.99 12.13 8.75
N PHE A 56 -9.50 12.27 9.98
CA PHE A 56 -9.40 13.57 10.65
C PHE A 56 -8.50 14.53 9.86
N VAL A 57 -7.32 14.08 9.44
CA VAL A 57 -6.42 14.89 8.61
C VAL A 57 -7.07 15.24 7.27
N LEU A 58 -7.77 14.31 6.63
CA LEU A 58 -8.53 14.60 5.41
C LEU A 58 -9.56 15.72 5.64
N VAL A 59 -10.38 15.63 6.69
CA VAL A 59 -11.39 16.65 7.02
C VAL A 59 -10.75 18.00 7.27
N VAL A 60 -9.70 18.07 8.10
CA VAL A 60 -8.97 19.31 8.37
C VAL A 60 -8.40 19.90 7.08
N VAL A 61 -7.81 19.07 6.22
CA VAL A 61 -7.27 19.50 4.93
C VAL A 61 -8.37 20.06 4.03
N LEU A 62 -9.51 19.38 3.90
CA LEU A 62 -10.63 19.84 3.07
C LEU A 62 -11.20 21.17 3.57
N LEU A 63 -11.31 21.36 4.88
CA LEU A 63 -11.85 22.59 5.48
C LEU A 63 -10.88 23.78 5.43
N THR A 64 -9.58 23.52 5.52
CA THR A 64 -8.55 24.58 5.57
C THR A 64 -7.97 24.94 4.21
N THR A 65 -8.04 24.03 3.24
CA THR A 65 -7.45 24.23 1.93
C THR A 65 -8.30 25.17 1.08
N ARG A 66 -7.67 26.23 0.57
CA ARG A 66 -8.30 27.20 -0.34
C ARG A 66 -7.71 27.09 -1.75
N THR A 67 -7.72 25.90 -2.34
CA THR A 67 -7.23 25.71 -3.70
C THR A 67 -8.22 26.36 -4.69
N LYS A 68 -7.69 27.10 -5.67
CA LYS A 68 -8.46 27.68 -6.78
C LYS A 68 -8.33 26.88 -8.08
N ASP A 69 -7.55 25.79 -8.05
CA ASP A 69 -7.29 24.97 -9.23
C ASP A 69 -8.48 24.05 -9.49
N GLN A 70 -9.24 24.33 -10.55
CA GLN A 70 -10.41 23.57 -10.95
C GLN A 70 -10.12 22.08 -11.16
N LYS A 71 -8.91 21.73 -11.63
CA LYS A 71 -8.54 20.32 -11.83
C LYS A 71 -8.38 19.58 -10.51
N GLN A 72 -7.81 20.25 -9.49
CA GLN A 72 -7.67 19.66 -8.16
C GLN A 72 -9.02 19.46 -7.49
N ILE A 73 -9.90 20.45 -7.65
CA ILE A 73 -11.28 20.39 -7.14
C ILE A 73 -12.03 19.22 -7.78
N ALA A 74 -11.95 19.07 -9.11
CA ALA A 74 -12.58 17.96 -9.81
C ALA A 74 -12.03 16.60 -9.35
N ILE A 75 -10.71 16.45 -9.22
CA ILE A 75 -10.09 15.23 -8.68
C ILE A 75 -10.63 14.96 -7.27
N ALA A 76 -10.70 15.98 -6.41
CA ALA A 76 -11.18 15.83 -5.05
C ALA A 76 -12.63 15.35 -4.99
N TYR A 77 -13.52 15.93 -5.80
CA TYR A 77 -14.91 15.48 -5.90
C TYR A 77 -15.03 14.05 -6.42
N SER A 78 -14.25 13.66 -7.44
CA SER A 78 -14.27 12.29 -7.95
C SER A 78 -13.87 11.26 -6.89
N PHE A 79 -12.83 11.56 -6.10
CA PHE A 79 -12.41 10.69 -4.99
C PHE A 79 -13.45 10.63 -3.87
N LEU A 80 -14.02 11.78 -3.46
CA LEU A 80 -15.08 11.81 -2.45
C LEU A 80 -16.31 11.03 -2.90
N PHE A 81 -16.69 11.15 -4.17
CA PHE A 81 -17.79 10.38 -4.74
C PHE A 81 -17.49 8.88 -4.77
N GLY A 82 -16.28 8.48 -5.19
CA GLY A 82 -15.86 7.06 -5.15
C GLY A 82 -15.84 6.48 -3.73
N LEU A 83 -15.33 7.24 -2.75
CA LEU A 83 -15.34 6.86 -1.34
C LEU A 83 -16.77 6.75 -0.80
N PHE A 84 -17.66 7.65 -1.21
CA PHE A 84 -19.08 7.59 -0.84
C PHE A 84 -19.77 6.35 -1.42
N ILE A 85 -19.53 6.01 -2.69
CA ILE A 85 -20.04 4.77 -3.30
C ILE A 85 -19.54 3.56 -2.51
N LEU A 86 -18.24 3.49 -2.22
CA LEU A 86 -17.67 2.39 -1.45
C LEU A 86 -18.32 2.27 -0.07
N LEU A 87 -18.50 3.38 0.64
CA LEU A 87 -19.18 3.40 1.95
C LEU A 87 -20.61 2.86 1.85
N VAL A 88 -21.39 3.33 0.86
CA VAL A 88 -22.78 2.88 0.66
C VAL A 88 -22.83 1.38 0.38
N VAL A 89 -21.93 0.86 -0.45
CA VAL A 89 -21.89 -0.58 -0.78
C VAL A 89 -21.49 -1.42 0.44
N VAL A 90 -20.50 -0.98 1.21
CA VAL A 90 -20.08 -1.67 2.45
C VAL A 90 -21.21 -1.69 3.48
N LEU A 91 -21.93 -0.58 3.66
CA LEU A 91 -23.08 -0.50 4.55
C LEU A 91 -24.25 -1.36 4.06
N ALA A 92 -24.54 -1.36 2.76
CA ALA A 92 -25.58 -2.20 2.18
C ALA A 92 -25.27 -3.68 2.36
N SER A 93 -24.00 -4.08 2.15
CA SER A 93 -23.53 -5.44 2.41
C SER A 93 -23.66 -5.84 3.87
N ALA A 94 -23.26 -4.97 4.80
CA ALA A 94 -23.40 -5.23 6.23
C ALA A 94 -24.85 -5.37 6.66
N LEU A 95 -25.73 -4.48 6.20
CA LEU A 95 -27.16 -4.52 6.50
C LEU A 95 -27.81 -5.79 5.95
N TRP A 96 -27.51 -6.14 4.70
CA TRP A 96 -28.06 -7.33 4.04
C TRP A 96 -27.66 -8.63 4.72
N ASN A 97 -26.40 -8.72 5.17
CA ASN A 97 -25.84 -9.94 5.76
C ASN A 97 -25.79 -9.91 7.30
N HIS A 98 -26.47 -8.96 7.94
CA HIS A 98 -26.47 -8.78 9.39
C HIS A 98 -25.07 -8.71 10.04
N ALA A 99 -24.08 -8.18 9.31
CA ALA A 99 -22.76 -7.96 9.86
C ALA A 99 -22.78 -6.76 10.83
N GLY A 100 -21.92 -6.81 11.86
CA GLY A 100 -21.77 -5.73 12.82
C GLY A 100 -21.48 -4.39 12.14
N PHE A 101 -22.08 -3.30 12.64
CA PHE A 101 -21.81 -1.96 12.10
C PHE A 101 -20.32 -1.59 12.19
N ILE A 102 -19.64 -2.03 13.25
CA ILE A 102 -18.19 -1.85 13.39
C ILE A 102 -17.41 -2.61 12.31
N ASN A 103 -17.87 -3.77 11.86
CA ASN A 103 -17.24 -4.48 10.73
C ASN A 103 -17.29 -3.61 9.48
N ALA A 104 -18.45 -3.00 9.19
CA ALA A 104 -18.62 -2.10 8.05
C ALA A 104 -17.66 -0.90 8.11
N ILE A 105 -17.54 -0.25 9.28
CA ILE A 105 -16.60 0.85 9.49
C ILE A 105 -15.16 0.39 9.23
N VAL A 106 -14.74 -0.72 9.82
CA VAL A 106 -13.36 -1.19 9.72
C VAL A 106 -13.03 -1.61 8.28
N THR A 107 -13.92 -2.34 7.59
CA THR A 107 -13.73 -2.69 6.18
C THR A 107 -13.66 -1.45 5.29
N PHE A 108 -14.55 -0.48 5.50
CA PHE A 108 -14.49 0.79 4.78
C PHE A 108 -13.16 1.51 5.02
N MET A 109 -12.67 1.52 6.26
CA MET A 109 -11.39 2.14 6.58
C MET A 109 -10.21 1.37 5.96
N MET A 110 -10.17 0.04 6.03
CA MET A 110 -9.09 -0.76 5.42
C MET A 110 -8.95 -0.54 3.92
N LEU A 111 -10.08 -0.44 3.20
CA LEU A 111 -10.09 -0.23 1.75
C LEU A 111 -10.00 1.25 1.36
N GLY A 112 -10.66 2.14 2.11
CA GLY A 112 -10.83 3.56 1.79
C GLY A 112 -9.68 4.46 2.23
N GLU A 113 -9.00 4.12 3.33
CA GLU A 113 -7.97 4.96 3.94
C GLU A 113 -6.82 5.36 3.00
N PRO A 114 -6.26 4.48 2.15
CA PRO A 114 -5.19 4.87 1.22
C PRO A 114 -5.64 5.98 0.26
N PHE A 115 -6.90 5.93 -0.18
CA PHE A 115 -7.48 6.92 -1.07
C PHE A 115 -7.80 8.23 -0.34
N MET A 116 -8.27 8.16 0.91
CA MET A 116 -8.45 9.35 1.77
C MET A 116 -7.11 10.06 2.00
N PHE A 117 -6.05 9.30 2.28
CA PHE A 117 -4.72 9.83 2.50
C PHE A 117 -4.15 10.48 1.23
N LEU A 118 -4.29 9.81 0.07
CA LEU A 118 -3.89 10.35 -1.22
C LEU A 118 -4.67 11.63 -1.57
N LEU A 119 -5.98 11.65 -1.31
CA LEU A 119 -6.84 12.80 -1.49
C LEU A 119 -6.35 13.98 -0.63
N ALA A 120 -6.06 13.75 0.65
CA ALA A 120 -5.51 14.77 1.55
C ALA A 120 -4.20 15.36 1.00
N ILE A 121 -3.29 14.53 0.48
CA ILE A 121 -2.07 15.02 -0.17
C ILE A 121 -2.39 15.88 -1.40
N SER A 122 -3.33 15.45 -2.24
CA SER A 122 -3.63 16.10 -3.52
C SER A 122 -4.33 17.46 -3.37
N CYS A 123 -5.13 17.64 -2.32
CA CYS A 123 -5.85 18.89 -2.07
C CYS A 123 -4.90 20.05 -1.71
N ILE A 124 -3.81 19.78 -1.00
CA ILE A 124 -2.97 20.86 -0.45
C ILE A 124 -2.12 21.52 -1.55
N PRO A 125 -2.13 22.87 -1.66
CA PRO A 125 -1.13 23.57 -2.45
C PRO A 125 0.23 23.57 -1.76
N MET A 126 1.06 22.56 -2.04
CA MET A 126 2.39 22.44 -1.46
C MET A 126 3.42 23.33 -2.15
N SER A 127 4.25 23.98 -1.32
CA SER A 127 5.46 24.70 -1.74
C SER A 127 6.62 23.72 -2.00
N ALA A 128 7.68 24.19 -2.67
CA ALA A 128 8.89 23.40 -2.87
C ALA A 128 9.52 22.93 -1.54
N LYS A 129 9.45 23.77 -0.51
CA LYS A 129 9.93 23.47 0.85
C LYS A 129 9.12 22.33 1.49
N SER A 130 7.79 22.38 1.38
CA SER A 130 6.89 21.33 1.90
C SER A 130 7.13 20.00 1.20
N ILE A 131 7.24 19.99 -0.13
CA ILE A 131 7.57 18.81 -0.93
C ILE A 131 8.92 18.21 -0.52
N THR A 132 9.93 19.06 -0.33
CA THR A 132 11.27 18.64 0.09
C THR A 132 11.24 18.01 1.49
N ARG A 133 10.44 18.58 2.41
CA ARG A 133 10.25 18.02 3.74
C ARG A 133 9.58 16.65 3.67
N MET A 134 8.48 16.51 2.92
CA MET A 134 7.81 15.20 2.74
C MET A 134 8.74 14.15 2.14
N LYS A 135 9.49 14.54 1.10
CA LYS A 135 10.51 13.67 0.50
C LYS A 135 11.54 13.20 1.52
N LYS A 136 12.05 14.09 2.37
CA LYS A 136 13.02 13.73 3.43
C LYS A 136 12.42 12.71 4.40
N TRP A 137 11.17 12.90 4.83
CA TRP A 137 10.48 11.94 5.69
C TRP A 137 10.31 10.58 5.02
N LEU A 138 9.86 10.52 3.77
CA LEU A 138 9.78 9.27 3.01
C LEU A 138 11.13 8.54 2.93
N ILE A 139 12.21 9.25 2.62
CA ILE A 139 13.56 8.68 2.55
C ILE A 139 13.99 8.13 3.92
N TRP A 140 13.83 8.91 4.98
CA TRP A 140 14.18 8.46 6.34
C TRP A 140 13.36 7.26 6.77
N SER A 141 12.05 7.25 6.49
CA SER A 141 11.19 6.11 6.81
C SER A 141 11.57 4.84 6.06
N ALA A 142 11.91 4.93 4.77
CA ALA A 142 12.42 3.79 4.01
C ALA A 142 13.76 3.28 4.56
N VAL A 143 14.69 4.19 4.88
CA VAL A 143 16.00 3.83 5.47
C VAL A 143 15.84 3.17 6.84
N ILE A 144 15.01 3.74 7.72
CA ILE A 144 14.74 3.17 9.05
C ILE A 144 14.10 1.78 8.91
N ASN A 145 13.12 1.63 8.02
CA ASN A 145 12.48 0.34 7.75
C ASN A 145 13.49 -0.73 7.33
N PHE A 146 14.34 -0.41 6.35
CA PHE A 146 15.36 -1.33 5.87
C PHE A 146 16.39 -1.67 6.95
N LEU A 147 16.92 -0.66 7.66
CA LEU A 147 17.92 -0.88 8.72
C LEU A 147 17.36 -1.72 9.86
N LEU A 148 16.12 -1.46 10.29
CA LEU A 148 15.46 -2.27 11.30
C LEU A 148 15.30 -3.72 10.83
N ALA A 149 14.85 -3.95 9.59
CA ALA A 149 14.71 -5.30 9.05
C ALA A 149 16.06 -6.04 9.00
N ALA A 150 17.13 -5.34 8.57
CA ALA A 150 18.47 -5.90 8.50
C ALA A 150 19.07 -6.22 9.89
N ILE A 151 18.76 -5.41 10.91
CA ILE A 151 19.20 -5.64 12.29
C ILE A 151 18.38 -6.74 12.98
N GLN A 152 17.08 -6.82 12.69
CA GLN A 152 16.18 -7.82 13.29
C GLN A 152 16.65 -9.24 12.98
N LYS A 153 17.06 -9.53 11.73
CA LYS A 153 17.49 -10.86 11.32
C LYS A 153 18.52 -11.51 12.27
N PRO A 154 19.75 -10.98 12.42
CA PRO A 154 20.76 -11.59 13.27
C PRO A 154 20.36 -11.61 14.75
N LEU A 155 19.54 -10.66 15.22
CA LEU A 155 19.05 -10.66 16.60
C LEU A 155 18.03 -11.78 16.85
N ILE A 156 17.15 -12.06 15.89
CA ILE A 156 16.19 -13.16 15.97
C ILE A 156 16.93 -14.50 15.85
N ASP A 157 17.82 -14.64 14.87
CA ASP A 157 18.59 -15.87 14.64
C ASP A 157 19.49 -16.23 15.84
N SER A 158 19.98 -15.23 16.58
CA SER A 158 20.76 -15.44 17.81
C SER A 158 19.91 -15.60 19.09
N GLY A 159 18.58 -15.59 18.97
CA GLY A 159 17.65 -15.68 20.10
C GLY A 159 17.62 -14.45 21.01
N LYS A 160 18.20 -13.33 20.59
CA LYS A 160 18.27 -12.07 21.36
C LYS A 160 17.02 -11.21 21.18
N LEU A 161 16.24 -11.44 20.14
CA LEU A 161 14.98 -10.75 19.87
C LEU A 161 13.86 -11.78 19.68
N TYR A 162 12.84 -11.73 20.53
CA TYR A 162 11.65 -12.58 20.41
C TYR A 162 10.70 -12.00 19.36
N ALA A 163 10.36 -12.80 18.35
CA ALA A 163 9.49 -12.41 17.24
C ALA A 163 8.18 -13.22 17.22
N ASP A 164 7.56 -13.43 18.39
CA ASP A 164 6.32 -14.22 18.55
C ASP A 164 6.37 -15.61 17.92
N GLY A 165 7.52 -16.28 18.05
CA GLY A 165 7.75 -17.61 17.48
C GLY A 165 8.15 -17.64 16.00
N LEU A 166 8.23 -16.49 15.33
CA LEU A 166 8.78 -16.38 13.98
C LEU A 166 10.31 -16.49 14.02
N ASN A 167 10.89 -17.11 12.99
CA ASN A 167 12.33 -17.20 12.79
C ASN A 167 12.89 -15.89 12.19
N GLY A 168 14.21 -15.81 11.97
CA GLY A 168 14.84 -14.63 11.38
C GLY A 168 14.65 -14.48 9.87
N THR A 169 13.76 -15.23 9.23
CA THR A 169 13.28 -14.92 7.87
C THR A 169 11.91 -14.25 7.93
N ASP A 170 10.96 -14.85 8.64
CA ASP A 170 9.57 -14.36 8.70
C ASP A 170 9.40 -13.22 9.72
N GLY A 171 10.22 -13.20 10.77
CA GLY A 171 10.19 -12.18 11.82
C GLY A 171 10.81 -10.83 11.41
N CYS A 172 11.42 -10.73 10.22
CA CYS A 172 12.14 -9.54 9.76
C CYS A 172 11.23 -8.46 9.17
N GLY A 173 10.36 -7.87 10.01
CA GLY A 173 9.32 -6.94 9.60
C GLY A 173 9.68 -5.46 9.52
N GLY A 174 10.93 -5.06 9.80
CA GLY A 174 11.32 -3.64 9.85
C GLY A 174 10.47 -2.85 10.85
N VAL A 175 9.84 -1.76 10.41
CA VAL A 175 8.91 -0.98 11.26
C VAL A 175 7.57 -1.69 11.53
N PHE A 176 7.28 -2.78 10.80
CA PHE A 176 6.05 -3.55 10.93
C PHE A 176 6.20 -4.76 11.88
N PHE A 177 7.28 -4.80 12.64
CA PHE A 177 7.55 -5.78 13.69
C PHE A 177 6.68 -5.51 14.95
N VAL A 178 6.14 -6.53 15.64
CA VAL A 178 5.96 -7.94 15.25
C VAL A 178 4.59 -8.09 14.57
N SER A 179 4.54 -8.63 13.35
CA SER A 179 3.28 -9.02 12.71
C SER A 179 3.49 -10.16 11.73
N GLY A 180 2.50 -11.06 11.60
CA GLY A 180 2.64 -12.30 10.79
C GLY A 180 2.92 -12.09 9.30
N ALA A 181 2.67 -10.89 8.75
CA ALA A 181 3.01 -10.52 7.38
C ALA A 181 4.00 -9.34 7.31
N GLY A 182 4.62 -8.97 8.44
CA GLY A 182 5.46 -7.78 8.58
C GLY A 182 6.63 -7.75 7.59
N ASN A 183 7.27 -8.89 7.36
CA ASN A 183 8.37 -9.06 6.40
C ASN A 183 7.96 -8.66 4.98
N TYR A 184 6.84 -9.19 4.48
CA TYR A 184 6.34 -8.89 3.14
C TYR A 184 5.98 -7.42 2.97
N ILE A 185 5.36 -6.81 4.00
CA ILE A 185 4.98 -5.39 3.99
C ILE A 185 6.24 -4.52 3.94
N SER A 186 7.20 -4.83 4.81
CA SER A 186 8.47 -4.12 4.88
C SER A 186 9.23 -4.16 3.56
N ALA A 187 9.35 -5.35 2.96
CA ALA A 187 10.01 -5.54 1.68
C ALA A 187 9.23 -4.85 0.54
N SER A 188 7.88 -4.88 0.56
CA SER A 188 7.05 -4.20 -0.44
C SER A 188 7.26 -2.69 -0.44
N VAL A 189 7.32 -2.08 0.75
CA VAL A 189 7.64 -0.66 0.91
C VAL A 189 9.03 -0.36 0.35
N SER A 190 10.03 -1.17 0.68
CA SER A 190 11.40 -0.98 0.20
C SER A 190 11.50 -1.08 -1.32
N VAL A 191 10.81 -2.02 -1.96
CA VAL A 191 10.79 -2.17 -3.42
C VAL A 191 10.09 -0.97 -4.09
N ALA A 192 8.90 -0.60 -3.61
CA ALA A 192 8.16 0.55 -4.14
C ALA A 192 8.98 1.85 -4.02
N PHE A 193 9.62 2.05 -2.87
CA PHE A 193 10.53 3.17 -2.65
C PHE A 193 11.77 3.11 -3.55
N ALA A 194 12.40 1.95 -3.72
CA ALA A 194 13.58 1.80 -4.56
C ALA A 194 13.29 2.13 -6.03
N LEU A 195 12.17 1.64 -6.56
CA LEU A 195 11.71 1.98 -7.92
C LEU A 195 11.45 3.48 -8.05
N TYR A 196 10.73 4.07 -7.11
CA TYR A 196 10.49 5.51 -7.07
C TYR A 196 11.79 6.31 -7.02
N PHE A 197 12.68 5.99 -6.09
CA PHE A 197 13.94 6.70 -5.88
C PHE A 197 14.83 6.58 -7.12
N PHE A 198 14.91 5.38 -7.71
CA PHE A 198 15.63 5.17 -8.93
C PHE A 198 15.05 5.99 -10.08
N THR A 199 13.74 6.04 -10.30
CA THR A 199 13.19 6.75 -11.46
C THR A 199 13.14 8.26 -11.29
N ASN A 200 12.74 8.74 -10.11
CA ASN A 200 12.37 10.13 -9.90
C ASN A 200 13.50 11.02 -9.36
N GLU A 201 14.53 10.46 -8.70
CA GLU A 201 15.59 11.24 -8.04
C GLU A 201 16.86 11.39 -8.88
N LYS A 202 16.72 12.00 -10.07
CA LYS A 202 17.83 12.17 -11.03
C LYS A 202 18.97 13.06 -10.56
N THR A 203 18.78 13.87 -9.51
CA THR A 203 19.84 14.70 -8.92
C THR A 203 20.82 13.90 -8.07
N VAL A 204 20.43 12.67 -7.67
CA VAL A 204 21.28 11.77 -6.89
C VAL A 204 22.15 10.95 -7.86
N PRO A 205 23.45 10.74 -7.56
CA PRO A 205 24.33 9.92 -8.38
C PRO A 205 23.76 8.52 -8.67
N LEU A 206 24.05 8.00 -9.86
CA LEU A 206 23.52 6.71 -10.31
C LEU A 206 23.90 5.56 -9.37
N TRP A 207 25.13 5.54 -8.85
CA TRP A 207 25.60 4.48 -7.95
C TRP A 207 24.74 4.39 -6.68
N MET A 208 24.39 5.51 -6.04
CA MET A 208 23.51 5.52 -4.86
C MET A 208 22.11 4.99 -5.20
N ARG A 209 21.57 5.36 -6.37
CA ARG A 209 20.28 4.88 -6.84
C ARG A 209 20.29 3.36 -7.08
N ILE A 210 21.39 2.83 -7.61
CA ILE A 210 21.61 1.39 -7.78
C ILE A 210 21.73 0.71 -6.40
N THR A 211 22.47 1.29 -5.45
CA THR A 211 22.60 0.75 -4.08
C THR A 211 21.25 0.60 -3.40
N VAL A 212 20.32 1.55 -3.57
CA VAL A 212 18.96 1.43 -3.00
C VAL A 212 18.18 0.27 -3.61
N ILE A 213 18.30 0.02 -4.92
CA ILE A 213 17.72 -1.17 -5.57
C ILE A 213 18.34 -2.44 -4.98
N LEU A 214 19.67 -2.52 -4.90
CA LEU A 214 20.37 -3.68 -4.36
C LEU A 214 19.98 -3.95 -2.90
N ALA A 215 19.81 -2.90 -2.08
CA ALA A 215 19.34 -3.01 -0.71
C ALA A 215 17.91 -3.58 -0.64
N ALA A 216 16.99 -3.12 -1.48
CA ALA A 216 15.64 -3.67 -1.55
C ALA A 216 15.62 -5.14 -2.00
N PHE A 217 16.45 -5.51 -2.98
CA PHE A 217 16.63 -6.90 -3.39
C PHE A 217 17.24 -7.75 -2.28
N TRP A 218 18.23 -7.24 -1.55
CA TRP A 218 18.82 -7.94 -0.43
C TRP A 218 17.78 -8.17 0.68
N GLN A 219 16.92 -7.19 0.95
CA GLN A 219 15.79 -7.34 1.85
C GLN A 219 14.82 -8.44 1.41
N ILE A 220 14.46 -8.50 0.13
CA ILE A 220 13.63 -9.60 -0.40
C ILE A 220 14.24 -10.96 -0.07
N LEU A 221 15.55 -11.11 -0.29
CA LEU A 221 16.24 -12.38 -0.07
C LEU A 221 16.27 -12.78 1.41
N PHE A 222 16.71 -11.89 2.31
CA PHE A 222 16.89 -12.27 3.71
C PHE A 222 15.57 -12.38 4.50
N SER A 223 14.50 -11.74 4.02
CA SER A 223 13.16 -11.79 4.63
C SER A 223 12.22 -12.81 3.97
N ASP A 224 12.76 -13.65 3.09
CA ASP A 224 12.05 -14.64 2.25
C ASP A 224 10.79 -14.10 1.55
N SER A 225 10.82 -12.83 1.14
CA SER A 225 9.70 -12.13 0.49
C SER A 225 9.69 -12.30 -1.03
N LYS A 226 10.10 -13.47 -1.51
CA LYS A 226 10.30 -13.79 -2.94
C LYS A 226 9.06 -13.55 -3.81
N GLN A 227 7.87 -13.68 -3.26
CA GLN A 227 6.58 -13.47 -3.95
C GLN A 227 6.46 -12.05 -4.49
N LEU A 228 7.11 -11.07 -3.84
CA LEU A 228 7.15 -9.69 -4.31
C LEU A 228 7.86 -9.58 -5.66
N LEU A 229 8.96 -10.31 -5.86
CA LEU A 229 9.67 -10.29 -7.12
C LEU A 229 8.77 -10.79 -8.26
N LEU A 230 8.07 -11.90 -8.04
CA LEU A 230 7.10 -12.43 -9.00
C LEU A 230 5.99 -11.42 -9.29
N ALA A 231 5.44 -10.78 -8.25
CA ALA A 231 4.38 -9.80 -8.41
C ALA A 231 4.81 -8.59 -9.25
N TYR A 232 6.01 -8.06 -8.99
CA TYR A 232 6.57 -6.95 -9.78
C TYR A 232 6.92 -7.37 -11.22
N LEU A 233 7.34 -8.62 -11.44
CA LEU A 233 7.56 -9.15 -12.79
C LEU A 233 6.27 -9.25 -13.60
N ILE A 234 5.21 -9.79 -13.01
CA ILE A 234 3.88 -9.86 -13.66
C ILE A 234 3.34 -8.45 -13.90
N ALA A 235 3.51 -7.53 -12.94
CA ALA A 235 3.14 -6.13 -13.10
C ALA A 235 3.90 -5.44 -14.24
N TRP A 236 5.20 -5.73 -14.37
CA TRP A 236 6.02 -5.24 -15.47
C TRP A 236 5.55 -5.79 -16.83
N GLY A 237 5.29 -7.10 -16.92
CA GLY A 237 4.71 -7.72 -18.12
C GLY A 237 3.35 -7.13 -18.49
N SER A 238 2.51 -6.86 -17.49
CA SER A 238 1.21 -6.20 -17.68
C SER A 238 1.38 -4.78 -18.22
N LEU A 239 2.38 -4.02 -17.75
CA LEU A 239 2.68 -2.70 -18.29
C LEU A 239 3.11 -2.76 -19.77
N ILE A 240 3.89 -3.78 -20.17
CA ILE A 240 4.28 -3.99 -21.57
C ILE A 240 3.03 -4.17 -22.45
N LEU A 241 2.08 -4.99 -22.01
CA LEU A 241 0.82 -5.21 -22.73
C LEU A 241 0.00 -3.92 -22.86
N LEU A 242 -0.04 -3.09 -21.82
CA LEU A 242 -0.74 -1.80 -21.83
C LEU A 242 -0.08 -0.75 -22.73
N ASN A 243 1.23 -0.84 -22.94
CA ASN A 243 2.00 0.11 -23.76
C ASN A 243 2.25 -0.38 -25.19
N PHE A 244 1.58 -1.44 -25.66
CA PHE A 244 1.83 -2.06 -26.96
C PHE A 244 1.65 -1.11 -28.17
N GLN A 245 0.91 -0.01 -27.98
CA GLN A 245 0.75 1.03 -29.00
C GLN A 245 2.03 1.85 -29.24
N ASP A 246 2.92 1.96 -28.24
CA ASP A 246 4.24 2.57 -28.40
C ASP A 246 5.28 1.48 -28.59
N LEU A 247 5.57 1.16 -29.85
CA LEU A 247 6.53 0.11 -30.23
C LEU A 247 7.93 0.39 -29.65
N SER A 248 8.36 1.65 -29.58
CA SER A 248 9.68 2.01 -29.05
C SER A 248 9.77 1.71 -27.55
N GLN A 249 8.74 2.10 -26.80
CA GLN A 249 8.65 1.82 -25.37
C GLN A 249 8.54 0.32 -25.10
N THR A 250 7.70 -0.37 -25.87
CA THR A 250 7.51 -1.83 -25.80
C THR A 250 8.82 -2.58 -25.98
N ILE A 251 9.60 -2.25 -27.03
CA ILE A 251 10.90 -2.88 -27.29
C ILE A 251 11.88 -2.62 -26.13
N LYS A 252 11.95 -1.39 -25.60
CA LYS A 252 12.82 -1.07 -24.45
C LYS A 252 12.47 -1.91 -23.22
N LEU A 253 11.18 -2.06 -22.92
CA LEU A 253 10.70 -2.85 -21.79
C LEU A 253 10.96 -4.35 -21.98
N LEU A 254 10.80 -4.87 -23.21
CA LEU A 254 11.12 -6.26 -23.55
C LEU A 254 12.60 -6.57 -23.41
N ILE A 255 13.49 -5.70 -23.91
CA ILE A 255 14.95 -5.85 -23.76
C ILE A 255 15.32 -5.88 -22.27
N ALA A 256 14.78 -4.95 -21.47
CA ALA A 256 15.03 -4.93 -20.03
C ALA A 256 14.55 -6.22 -19.36
N THR A 257 13.39 -6.75 -19.76
CA THR A 257 12.83 -8.01 -19.26
C THR A 257 13.71 -9.20 -19.63
N PHE A 258 14.21 -9.25 -20.86
CA PHE A 258 15.10 -10.33 -21.32
C PHE A 258 16.41 -10.35 -20.54
N ILE A 259 17.07 -9.19 -20.40
CA ILE A 259 18.34 -9.07 -19.65
C ILE A 259 18.12 -9.46 -18.18
N PHE A 260 17.07 -8.93 -17.55
CA PHE A 260 16.76 -9.24 -16.16
C PHE A 260 16.41 -10.72 -15.99
N GLY A 261 15.53 -11.27 -16.83
CA GLY A 261 15.07 -12.65 -16.76
C GLY A 261 16.20 -13.66 -16.95
N TYR A 262 17.10 -13.41 -17.91
CA TYR A 262 18.27 -14.26 -18.12
C TYR A 262 19.23 -14.21 -16.93
N GLY A 263 19.57 -13.01 -16.44
CA GLY A 263 20.43 -12.86 -15.27
C GLY A 263 19.83 -13.48 -14.01
N PHE A 264 18.51 -13.31 -13.81
CA PHE A 264 17.79 -13.92 -12.70
C PHE A 264 17.78 -15.45 -12.79
N LEU A 265 17.50 -16.02 -13.96
CA LEU A 265 17.54 -17.47 -14.17
C LEU A 265 18.93 -18.04 -13.89
N TRP A 266 19.98 -17.35 -14.36
CA TRP A 266 21.36 -17.73 -14.03
C TRP A 266 21.60 -17.71 -12.51
N CYS A 267 21.14 -16.68 -11.80
CA CYS A 267 21.24 -16.63 -10.33
C CYS A 267 20.51 -17.80 -9.66
N VAL A 268 19.29 -18.14 -10.09
CA VAL A 268 18.52 -19.27 -9.54
C VAL A 268 19.25 -20.61 -9.73
N GLN A 269 19.95 -20.79 -10.85
CA GLN A 269 20.66 -22.02 -11.16
C GLN A 269 22.03 -22.13 -10.48
N ASN A 270 22.67 -21.00 -10.16
CA ASN A 270 24.08 -20.97 -9.75
C ASN A 270 24.33 -20.44 -8.34
N LEU A 271 23.37 -19.75 -7.71
CA LEU A 271 23.53 -19.13 -6.41
C LEU A 271 22.57 -19.74 -5.38
N GLU A 272 23.12 -20.24 -4.28
CA GLU A 272 22.35 -20.83 -3.17
C GLU A 272 21.31 -19.86 -2.58
N ALA A 273 21.63 -18.55 -2.55
CA ALA A 273 20.72 -17.51 -2.08
C ALA A 273 19.39 -17.45 -2.87
N PHE A 274 19.32 -18.05 -4.06
CA PHE A 274 18.12 -18.11 -4.90
C PHE A 274 17.47 -19.50 -4.93
N ALA A 275 17.97 -20.48 -4.18
CA ALA A 275 17.42 -21.84 -4.17
C ALA A 275 15.93 -21.90 -3.81
N GLY A 276 15.45 -20.96 -2.98
CA GLY A 276 14.04 -20.84 -2.61
C GLY A 276 13.07 -20.63 -3.79
N PHE A 277 13.54 -20.17 -4.95
CA PHE A 277 12.73 -20.03 -6.16
C PHE A 277 12.51 -21.37 -6.89
N LEU A 278 13.38 -22.37 -6.69
CA LEU A 278 13.22 -23.70 -7.29
C LEU A 278 12.02 -24.45 -6.71
N ALA A 279 11.61 -24.13 -5.48
CA ALA A 279 10.43 -24.71 -4.83
C ALA A 279 9.13 -24.45 -5.62
N TRP A 280 9.10 -23.41 -6.45
CA TRP A 280 7.95 -23.07 -7.29
C TRP A 280 7.95 -23.80 -8.64
N ALA A 281 9.10 -24.30 -9.08
CA ALA A 281 9.28 -24.96 -10.37
C ALA A 281 8.99 -26.47 -10.29
N ARG A 282 7.82 -26.82 -9.75
CA ARG A 282 7.36 -28.20 -9.51
C ARG A 282 6.11 -28.50 -10.36
N PRO A 283 6.27 -29.03 -11.59
CA PRO A 283 5.16 -29.22 -12.53
C PRO A 283 4.00 -30.05 -11.98
N GLU A 284 4.29 -30.99 -11.09
CA GLU A 284 3.31 -31.86 -10.44
C GLU A 284 2.27 -31.08 -9.60
N LEU A 285 2.61 -29.87 -9.13
CA LEU A 285 1.71 -29.03 -8.34
C LEU A 285 0.63 -28.34 -9.18
N TYR A 286 0.83 -28.22 -10.50
CA TYR A 286 0.04 -27.37 -11.39
C TYR A 286 -0.81 -28.15 -12.41
N GLY A 287 -0.91 -29.48 -12.28
CA GLY A 287 -1.84 -30.30 -13.09
C GLY A 287 -3.31 -29.91 -12.88
N GLN A 288 -4.24 -30.49 -13.64
CA GLN A 288 -5.68 -30.14 -13.55
C GLN A 288 -6.24 -30.26 -12.12
N ASP A 289 -5.81 -31.30 -11.38
CA ASP A 289 -6.14 -31.51 -9.97
C ASP A 289 -4.96 -31.17 -9.03
N GLY A 290 -4.05 -30.32 -9.50
CA GLY A 290 -2.85 -29.94 -8.79
C GLY A 290 -3.15 -29.21 -7.48
N GLU A 291 -2.41 -29.55 -6.43
CA GLU A 291 -2.59 -28.98 -5.10
C GLU A 291 -2.39 -27.46 -5.06
N ALA A 292 -1.59 -26.88 -5.98
CA ALA A 292 -1.43 -25.44 -6.06
C ALA A 292 -2.73 -24.73 -6.47
N TRP A 293 -3.49 -25.30 -7.40
CA TRP A 293 -4.78 -24.75 -7.82
C TRP A 293 -5.83 -24.91 -6.73
N TYR A 294 -5.82 -26.07 -6.05
CA TYR A 294 -6.69 -26.32 -4.90
C TYR A 294 -6.47 -25.26 -3.81
N ALA A 295 -5.22 -25.03 -3.42
CA ALA A 295 -4.87 -24.03 -2.42
C ALA A 295 -5.25 -22.61 -2.86
N LYS A 296 -4.94 -22.24 -4.11
CA LYS A 296 -5.21 -20.89 -4.63
C LYS A 296 -6.69 -20.54 -4.63
N PHE A 297 -7.53 -21.46 -5.07
CA PHE A 297 -8.98 -21.23 -5.20
C PHE A 297 -9.78 -21.68 -3.97
N TYR A 298 -9.13 -22.11 -2.89
CA TYR A 298 -9.79 -22.50 -1.65
C TYR A 298 -10.72 -21.39 -1.14
N SER A 299 -10.26 -20.15 -1.10
CA SER A 299 -11.05 -18.99 -0.64
C SER A 299 -12.34 -18.82 -1.44
N VAL A 300 -12.28 -18.94 -2.77
CA VAL A 300 -13.46 -18.84 -3.65
C VAL A 300 -14.43 -19.99 -3.38
N ARG A 301 -13.93 -21.22 -3.25
CA ARG A 301 -14.77 -22.39 -2.95
C ARG A 301 -15.47 -22.28 -1.60
N SER A 302 -14.75 -21.85 -0.57
CA SER A 302 -15.27 -21.65 0.78
C SER A 302 -16.33 -20.53 0.83
N ILE A 303 -16.14 -19.44 0.07
CA ILE A 303 -17.15 -18.39 -0.07
C ILE A 303 -18.41 -18.93 -0.76
N LEU A 304 -18.25 -19.60 -1.92
CA LEU A 304 -19.37 -20.11 -2.70
C LEU A 304 -20.18 -21.17 -1.97
N SER A 305 -19.56 -22.01 -1.12
CA SER A 305 -20.28 -23.01 -0.33
C SER A 305 -21.22 -22.39 0.72
N HIS A 306 -21.04 -21.10 1.03
CA HIS A 306 -21.85 -20.35 1.99
C HIS A 306 -22.84 -19.39 1.31
N TYR A 307 -22.92 -19.35 -0.01
CA TYR A 307 -23.90 -18.53 -0.72
C TYR A 307 -25.30 -19.15 -0.56
N GLN A 308 -26.22 -18.36 -0.01
CA GLN A 308 -27.61 -18.76 0.23
C GLN A 308 -28.59 -18.07 -0.73
N SER A 309 -28.16 -17.00 -1.39
CA SER A 309 -28.98 -16.18 -2.29
C SER A 309 -28.18 -15.66 -3.48
N SER A 310 -28.85 -15.41 -4.61
CA SER A 310 -28.26 -14.71 -5.75
C SER A 310 -27.77 -13.30 -5.39
N LEU A 311 -28.36 -12.67 -4.36
CA LEU A 311 -27.93 -11.38 -3.86
C LEU A 311 -26.56 -11.42 -3.17
N ASN A 312 -26.07 -12.60 -2.74
CA ASN A 312 -24.71 -12.73 -2.22
C ASN A 312 -23.65 -12.46 -3.29
N TRP A 313 -23.95 -12.64 -4.57
CA TRP A 313 -23.05 -12.20 -5.64
C TRP A 313 -22.91 -10.67 -5.69
N LEU A 314 -23.99 -9.94 -5.41
CA LEU A 314 -24.02 -8.47 -5.46
C LEU A 314 -23.41 -7.84 -4.22
N PHE A 315 -23.74 -8.37 -3.03
CA PHE A 315 -23.41 -7.76 -1.74
C PHE A 315 -22.43 -8.58 -0.89
N GLY A 316 -22.01 -9.76 -1.33
CA GLY A 316 -21.16 -10.66 -0.54
C GLY A 316 -21.90 -11.30 0.62
N LEU A 317 -21.14 -11.77 1.60
CA LEU A 317 -21.58 -12.42 2.84
C LEU A 317 -21.43 -11.50 4.07
N GLY A 318 -21.01 -10.25 3.86
CA GLY A 318 -20.89 -9.23 4.89
C GLY A 318 -19.43 -8.88 5.21
N PRO A 319 -19.14 -7.63 5.59
CA PRO A 319 -17.82 -7.20 6.02
C PRO A 319 -17.24 -8.07 7.15
N GLY A 320 -16.05 -8.62 6.94
CA GLY A 320 -15.36 -9.47 7.92
C GLY A 320 -15.96 -10.87 8.08
N HIS A 321 -16.90 -11.28 7.23
CA HIS A 321 -17.51 -12.61 7.24
C HIS A 321 -16.93 -13.56 6.21
N THR A 322 -15.89 -13.16 5.46
CA THR A 322 -15.20 -14.07 4.55
C THR A 322 -13.69 -14.11 4.81
N VAL A 323 -12.91 -14.27 3.75
CA VAL A 323 -11.47 -14.48 3.79
C VAL A 323 -10.67 -13.18 3.62
N SER A 324 -11.31 -12.03 3.85
CA SER A 324 -10.67 -10.72 3.87
C SER A 324 -9.68 -10.59 5.02
N ARG A 325 -8.85 -9.54 5.00
CA ARG A 325 -7.99 -9.24 6.14
C ARG A 325 -8.77 -9.08 7.43
N LEU A 326 -9.95 -8.46 7.36
CA LEU A 326 -10.81 -8.28 8.52
C LEU A 326 -11.24 -9.63 9.08
N GLY A 327 -11.76 -10.51 8.22
CA GLY A 327 -12.31 -11.80 8.61
C GLY A 327 -11.29 -12.81 9.12
N VAL A 328 -10.15 -12.93 8.44
CA VAL A 328 -9.15 -13.95 8.78
C VAL A 328 -8.25 -13.48 9.91
N TRP A 329 -7.64 -12.30 9.81
CA TRP A 329 -6.53 -11.91 10.71
C TRP A 329 -6.96 -10.91 11.77
N PHE A 330 -7.64 -9.84 11.34
CA PHE A 330 -7.82 -8.66 12.17
C PHE A 330 -8.82 -8.86 13.31
N LEU A 331 -9.95 -9.54 13.05
CA LEU A 331 -10.94 -9.82 14.09
C LEU A 331 -10.36 -10.69 15.21
N LYS A 332 -9.45 -11.62 14.90
CA LYS A 332 -8.73 -12.41 15.90
C LYS A 332 -7.85 -11.52 16.78
N ASP A 333 -6.99 -10.71 16.16
CA ASP A 333 -6.00 -9.90 16.87
C ASP A 333 -6.63 -8.79 17.72
N TYR A 334 -7.78 -8.26 17.29
CA TYR A 334 -8.46 -7.13 17.93
C TYR A 334 -9.84 -7.49 18.51
N TRP A 335 -10.12 -8.78 18.72
CA TRP A 335 -11.44 -9.25 19.17
C TRP A 335 -11.90 -8.60 20.47
N SER A 336 -11.00 -8.47 21.45
CA SER A 336 -11.29 -7.88 22.76
C SER A 336 -11.73 -6.42 22.67
N ILE A 337 -11.32 -5.70 21.62
CA ILE A 337 -11.67 -4.31 21.36
C ILE A 337 -12.94 -4.21 20.51
N LEU A 338 -13.07 -5.06 19.49
CA LEU A 338 -14.13 -4.95 18.49
C LEU A 338 -15.43 -5.63 18.93
N ARG A 339 -15.37 -6.72 19.68
CA ARG A 339 -16.55 -7.44 20.16
C ARG A 339 -17.49 -6.56 21.00
N PRO A 340 -17.03 -5.77 21.98
CA PRO A 340 -17.90 -4.85 22.72
C PRO A 340 -18.59 -3.79 21.85
N LEU A 341 -18.02 -3.49 20.67
CA LEU A 341 -18.59 -2.56 19.68
C LEU A 341 -19.59 -3.24 18.73
N GLY A 342 -19.91 -4.51 18.97
CA GLY A 342 -20.85 -5.29 18.16
C GLY A 342 -20.22 -5.97 16.95
N ALA A 343 -18.91 -6.27 16.99
CA ALA A 343 -18.29 -7.02 15.91
C ALA A 343 -18.81 -8.46 15.81
N THR A 344 -18.97 -8.92 14.58
CA THR A 344 -19.44 -10.27 14.24
C THR A 344 -18.37 -11.03 13.46
N THR A 345 -18.38 -12.36 13.55
CA THR A 345 -17.46 -13.27 12.84
C THR A 345 -18.26 -14.35 12.11
N SER A 346 -17.61 -15.02 11.17
CA SER A 346 -18.17 -16.20 10.49
C SER A 346 -17.19 -17.39 10.57
N PRO A 347 -17.67 -18.63 10.33
CA PRO A 347 -16.80 -19.79 10.22
C PRO A 347 -15.76 -19.70 9.09
N ILE A 348 -16.10 -19.03 7.98
CA ILE A 348 -15.25 -18.92 6.79
C ILE A 348 -13.87 -18.35 7.11
N GLY A 349 -13.80 -17.30 7.94
CA GLY A 349 -12.52 -16.69 8.33
C GLY A 349 -11.64 -17.64 9.16
N ILE A 350 -12.28 -18.42 10.05
CA ILE A 350 -11.61 -19.41 10.90
C ILE A 350 -11.09 -20.58 10.05
N GLU A 351 -11.94 -21.15 9.21
CA GLU A 351 -11.60 -22.22 8.28
C GLU A 351 -10.47 -21.79 7.33
N GLY A 352 -10.51 -20.55 6.83
CA GLY A 352 -9.44 -19.98 6.01
C GLY A 352 -8.10 -19.91 6.74
N MET A 353 -8.10 -19.52 8.02
CA MET A 353 -6.89 -19.52 8.85
C MET A 353 -6.37 -20.94 9.10
N GLU A 354 -7.26 -21.87 9.47
CA GLU A 354 -6.91 -23.27 9.71
C GLU A 354 -6.36 -23.92 8.44
N PHE A 355 -6.93 -23.64 7.27
CA PHE A 355 -6.44 -24.12 6.00
C PHE A 355 -5.01 -23.64 5.72
N VAL A 356 -4.71 -22.36 5.93
CA VAL A 356 -3.36 -21.82 5.73
C VAL A 356 -2.33 -22.47 6.67
N ASN A 357 -2.73 -22.71 7.92
CA ASN A 357 -1.84 -23.26 8.94
C ASN A 357 -1.66 -24.78 8.84
N SER A 358 -2.60 -25.50 8.21
CA SER A 358 -2.58 -26.97 8.11
C SER A 358 -2.18 -27.48 6.73
N PHE A 359 -2.45 -26.73 5.66
CA PHE A 359 -2.15 -27.16 4.31
C PHE A 359 -0.67 -26.95 3.99
N TRP A 360 0.05 -28.04 3.73
CA TRP A 360 1.52 -28.03 3.67
C TRP A 360 2.10 -27.03 2.66
N LEU A 361 1.46 -26.82 1.50
CA LEU A 361 1.90 -25.81 0.51
C LEU A 361 1.76 -24.39 1.03
N CYS A 362 0.63 -24.06 1.64
CA CYS A 362 0.36 -22.73 2.21
C CYS A 362 1.33 -22.43 3.35
N TYR A 363 1.57 -23.43 4.21
CA TYR A 363 2.51 -23.34 5.32
C TYR A 363 3.96 -23.19 4.83
N SER A 364 4.33 -23.88 3.75
CA SER A 364 5.70 -23.84 3.21
C SER A 364 5.99 -22.59 2.38
N SER A 365 4.98 -22.04 1.69
CA SER A 365 5.16 -20.83 0.90
C SER A 365 3.86 -20.05 0.76
N SER A 366 3.93 -18.78 1.14
CA SER A 366 2.83 -17.83 0.93
C SER A 366 2.52 -17.54 -0.54
N LEU A 367 3.35 -18.01 -1.49
CA LEU A 367 2.96 -17.99 -2.89
C LEU A 367 1.66 -18.78 -3.11
N PHE A 368 1.48 -19.89 -2.40
CA PHE A 368 0.33 -20.78 -2.54
C PHE A 368 -0.83 -20.44 -1.61
N SER A 369 -0.70 -19.37 -0.81
CA SER A 369 -1.83 -18.87 -0.03
C SER A 369 -3.05 -18.61 -0.93
N PRO A 370 -4.28 -18.87 -0.45
CA PRO A 370 -5.50 -18.55 -1.18
C PRO A 370 -5.51 -17.10 -1.67
N ILE A 371 -6.32 -16.81 -2.69
CA ILE A 371 -6.44 -15.46 -3.28
C ILE A 371 -7.18 -14.47 -2.35
N PHE A 372 -6.65 -14.24 -1.15
CA PHE A 372 -7.31 -13.55 -0.05
C PHE A 372 -7.66 -12.10 -0.34
N GLY A 373 -6.81 -11.34 -1.04
CA GLY A 373 -7.09 -9.93 -1.33
C GLY A 373 -8.36 -9.76 -2.17
N TRP A 374 -8.37 -10.29 -3.40
CA TRP A 374 -9.53 -10.14 -4.28
C TRP A 374 -10.74 -10.96 -3.84
N ALA A 375 -10.54 -12.21 -3.39
CA ALA A 375 -11.67 -13.02 -2.91
C ALA A 375 -12.23 -12.50 -1.59
N GLY A 376 -11.43 -11.87 -0.74
CA GLY A 376 -11.90 -11.21 0.48
C GLY A 376 -12.76 -9.99 0.19
N ILE A 377 -12.34 -9.10 -0.71
CA ILE A 377 -13.17 -7.95 -1.12
C ILE A 377 -14.47 -8.43 -1.77
N TRP A 378 -14.39 -9.36 -2.71
CA TRP A 378 -15.59 -9.92 -3.35
C TRP A 378 -16.49 -10.69 -2.37
N GLY A 379 -15.89 -11.49 -1.50
CA GLY A 379 -16.60 -12.29 -0.51
C GLY A 379 -17.33 -11.42 0.49
N ASP A 380 -16.69 -10.37 0.99
CA ASP A 380 -17.29 -9.49 1.99
C ASP A 380 -18.37 -8.59 1.39
N ILE A 381 -18.08 -7.91 0.27
CA ILE A 381 -18.92 -6.80 -0.24
C ILE A 381 -19.43 -7.00 -1.68
N GLY A 382 -19.24 -8.19 -2.25
CA GLY A 382 -19.79 -8.60 -3.55
C GLY A 382 -19.17 -7.88 -4.74
N ILE A 383 -19.73 -8.13 -5.93
CA ILE A 383 -19.24 -7.53 -7.18
C ILE A 383 -19.42 -6.01 -7.22
N LEU A 384 -20.43 -5.47 -6.52
CA LEU A 384 -20.61 -4.03 -6.39
C LEU A 384 -19.45 -3.40 -5.61
N GLY A 385 -18.99 -4.08 -4.55
CA GLY A 385 -17.88 -3.61 -3.74
C GLY A 385 -16.57 -3.67 -4.49
N VAL A 386 -16.32 -4.76 -5.24
CA VAL A 386 -15.19 -4.86 -6.17
C VAL A 386 -15.24 -3.73 -7.21
N GLY A 387 -16.41 -3.47 -7.80
CA GLY A 387 -16.60 -2.38 -8.76
C GLY A 387 -16.31 -1.00 -8.17
N ALA A 388 -16.78 -0.71 -6.96
CA ALA A 388 -16.51 0.54 -6.24
C ALA A 388 -15.01 0.72 -5.93
N TYR A 389 -14.34 -0.35 -5.49
CA TYR A 389 -12.91 -0.33 -5.23
C TYR A 389 -12.10 -0.15 -6.52
N LEU A 390 -12.45 -0.87 -7.59
CA LEU A 390 -11.82 -0.72 -8.91
C LEU A 390 -12.05 0.67 -9.51
N PHE A 391 -13.21 1.30 -9.25
CA PHE A 391 -13.45 2.68 -9.65
C PHE A 391 -12.45 3.63 -8.97
N LEU A 392 -12.23 3.51 -7.66
CA LEU A 392 -11.20 4.29 -6.95
C LEU A 392 -9.80 4.00 -7.49
N CYS A 393 -9.45 2.74 -7.72
CA CYS A 393 -8.18 2.37 -8.35
C CYS A 393 -8.00 3.00 -9.74
N SER A 394 -9.09 3.08 -10.53
CA SER A 394 -9.06 3.72 -11.85
C SER A 394 -8.80 5.22 -11.76
N LEU A 395 -9.35 5.91 -10.75
CA LEU A 395 -9.06 7.34 -10.48
C LEU A 395 -7.59 7.52 -10.09
N VAL A 396 -7.05 6.64 -9.25
CA VAL A 396 -5.62 6.65 -8.90
C VAL A 396 -4.76 6.46 -10.14
N TRP A 397 -5.09 5.49 -10.99
CA TRP A 397 -4.37 5.22 -12.23
C TRP A 397 -4.35 6.44 -13.16
N GLN A 398 -5.53 7.03 -13.41
CA GLN A 398 -5.68 8.16 -14.33
C GLN A 398 -4.97 9.43 -13.85
N HIS A 399 -4.99 9.71 -12.54
CA HIS A 399 -4.50 10.99 -12.00
C HIS A 399 -3.10 10.92 -11.38
N PHE A 400 -2.67 9.74 -10.91
CA PHE A 400 -1.42 9.57 -10.17
C PHE A 400 -0.47 8.53 -10.79
N GLY A 401 -0.90 7.76 -11.80
CA GLY A 401 -0.04 6.89 -12.62
C GLY A 401 0.84 7.67 -13.60
N LEU A 402 1.67 8.58 -13.09
CA LEU A 402 2.35 9.62 -13.88
C LEU A 402 3.55 9.12 -14.69
N ASP A 403 4.17 8.03 -14.25
CA ASP A 403 5.32 7.41 -14.90
C ASP A 403 5.24 5.88 -14.81
N ASP A 404 6.07 5.20 -15.59
CA ASP A 404 6.09 3.73 -15.67
C ASP A 404 6.37 3.07 -14.32
N SER A 405 7.22 3.66 -13.46
CA SER A 405 7.51 3.07 -12.15
C SER A 405 6.34 3.11 -11.19
N LEU A 406 5.57 4.20 -11.22
CA LEU A 406 4.35 4.33 -10.43
C LEU A 406 3.25 3.40 -10.96
N LYS A 407 3.12 3.29 -12.29
CA LYS A 407 2.19 2.35 -12.93
C LYS A 407 2.53 0.90 -12.60
N VAL A 408 3.80 0.51 -12.66
CA VAL A 408 4.25 -0.83 -12.23
C VAL A 408 3.91 -1.08 -10.77
N SER A 409 4.15 -0.09 -9.89
CA SER A 409 3.82 -0.23 -8.47
C SER A 409 2.31 -0.41 -8.25
N LEU A 410 1.46 0.32 -8.99
CA LEU A 410 0.00 0.16 -8.96
C LEU A 410 -0.45 -1.22 -9.48
N LEU A 411 0.13 -1.68 -10.59
CA LEU A 411 -0.13 -3.03 -11.13
C LEU A 411 0.36 -4.11 -10.16
N ALA A 412 1.47 -3.89 -9.46
CA ALA A 412 1.97 -4.81 -8.45
C ALA A 412 0.97 -4.95 -7.30
N VAL A 413 0.31 -3.88 -6.85
CA VAL A 413 -0.80 -3.99 -5.86
C VAL A 413 -1.89 -4.94 -6.35
N ILE A 414 -2.28 -4.84 -7.62
CA ILE A 414 -3.31 -5.71 -8.22
C ILE A 414 -2.85 -7.18 -8.20
N VAL A 415 -1.61 -7.44 -8.59
CA VAL A 415 -1.04 -8.80 -8.59
C VAL A 415 -0.92 -9.35 -7.16
N LEU A 416 -0.45 -8.54 -6.22
CA LEU A 416 -0.32 -8.90 -4.82
C LEU A 416 -1.66 -9.24 -4.18
N GLY A 417 -2.78 -8.66 -4.66
CA GLY A 417 -4.13 -9.06 -4.26
C GLY A 417 -4.49 -10.52 -4.55
N PHE A 418 -3.76 -11.21 -5.44
CA PHE A 418 -3.89 -12.65 -5.70
C PHE A 418 -2.94 -13.52 -4.87
N ILE A 419 -2.13 -12.92 -3.99
CA ILE A 419 -1.17 -13.64 -3.15
C ILE A 419 -1.46 -13.38 -1.68
N PHE A 420 -1.69 -12.11 -1.31
CA PHE A 420 -1.85 -11.66 0.06
C PHE A 420 -3.06 -10.74 0.23
N THR A 421 -3.40 -10.42 1.48
CA THR A 421 -4.31 -9.33 1.83
C THR A 421 -3.62 -7.96 1.83
N GLN A 422 -2.57 -7.77 1.02
CA GLN A 422 -1.75 -6.54 1.05
C GLN A 422 -2.52 -5.29 0.60
N MET A 423 -3.58 -5.46 -0.19
CA MET A 423 -4.47 -4.35 -0.57
C MET A 423 -5.22 -3.74 0.62
N GLU A 424 -5.36 -4.50 1.72
CA GLU A 424 -6.04 -4.08 2.96
C GLU A 424 -5.02 -3.74 4.06
N GLU A 425 -3.73 -3.76 3.75
CA GLU A 425 -2.65 -3.58 4.72
C GLU A 425 -2.18 -2.10 4.72
N PRO A 426 -2.55 -1.32 5.74
CA PRO A 426 -2.41 0.13 5.72
C PRO A 426 -0.94 0.58 5.62
N GLY A 427 -0.01 -0.16 6.23
CA GLY A 427 1.42 0.17 6.17
C GLY A 427 1.98 0.22 4.74
N PHE A 428 1.59 -0.73 3.90
CA PHE A 428 1.99 -0.78 2.51
C PHE A 428 1.21 0.23 1.66
N MET A 429 -0.12 0.22 1.76
CA MET A 429 -0.97 1.03 0.89
C MET A 429 -0.80 2.53 1.12
N LEU A 430 -0.61 2.98 2.38
CA LEU A 430 -0.36 4.39 2.66
C LEU A 430 1.05 4.83 2.26
N SER A 431 2.05 3.93 2.32
CA SER A 431 3.38 4.21 1.77
C SER A 431 3.32 4.43 0.26
N LEU A 432 2.55 3.62 -0.46
CA LEU A 432 2.33 3.81 -1.89
C LEU A 432 1.55 5.10 -2.18
N ALA A 433 0.48 5.38 -1.45
CA ALA A 433 -0.26 6.64 -1.54
C ALA A 433 0.64 7.87 -1.28
N TYR A 434 1.57 7.77 -0.31
CA TYR A 434 2.57 8.82 -0.05
C TYR A 434 3.47 9.06 -1.26
N ILE A 435 4.01 7.99 -1.86
CA ILE A 435 4.88 8.06 -3.05
C ILE A 435 4.13 8.68 -4.24
N LEU A 436 2.90 8.23 -4.49
CA LEU A 436 2.04 8.72 -5.57
C LEU A 436 1.71 10.21 -5.39
N GLY A 437 1.25 10.58 -4.19
CA GLY A 437 0.91 11.96 -3.85
C GLY A 437 2.11 12.91 -3.93
N LEU A 438 3.28 12.48 -3.45
CA LEU A 438 4.52 13.25 -3.54
C LEU A 438 4.95 13.49 -4.99
N SER A 439 4.88 12.44 -5.84
CA SER A 439 5.20 12.54 -7.27
C SER A 439 4.26 13.51 -8.00
N TRP A 440 2.98 13.44 -7.69
CA TRP A 440 1.98 14.34 -8.25
C TRP A 440 2.21 15.80 -7.85
N GLN A 441 2.50 16.06 -6.56
CA GLN A 441 2.83 17.41 -6.09
C GLN A 441 4.08 17.99 -6.78
N LYS A 442 5.12 17.17 -6.99
CA LYS A 442 6.32 17.58 -7.73
C LYS A 442 6.00 17.96 -9.17
N GLN A 443 5.22 17.14 -9.87
CA GLN A 443 4.87 17.39 -11.27
C GLN A 443 4.01 18.66 -11.40
N ARG A 444 3.04 18.83 -10.49
CA ARG A 444 2.20 20.02 -10.43
C ARG A 444 3.03 21.29 -10.24
N LEU A 445 3.93 21.31 -9.26
CA LEU A 445 4.77 22.47 -9.00
C LEU A 445 5.65 22.81 -10.22
N ARG A 446 6.23 21.80 -10.87
CA ARG A 446 7.00 21.99 -12.13
C ARG A 446 6.15 22.63 -13.23
N LYS A 447 4.88 22.22 -13.40
CA LYS A 447 3.96 22.81 -14.38
C LYS A 447 3.67 24.28 -14.06
N GLN A 448 3.41 24.60 -12.78
CA GLN A 448 3.16 25.97 -12.33
C GLN A 448 4.37 26.88 -12.55
N THR A 449 5.57 26.43 -12.20
CA THR A 449 6.81 27.21 -12.43
C THR A 449 7.04 27.49 -13.91
N LYS A 450 6.81 26.49 -14.79
CA LYS A 450 6.92 26.67 -16.25
C LYS A 450 5.89 27.64 -16.82
N GLN A 451 4.68 27.67 -16.27
CA GLN A 451 3.65 28.63 -16.67
C GLN A 451 4.00 30.04 -16.21
N ALA A 452 4.44 30.20 -14.96
CA ALA A 452 4.88 31.48 -14.43
C ALA A 452 6.06 32.06 -15.23
N SER A 453 7.05 31.24 -15.61
CA SER A 453 8.20 31.70 -16.42
C SER A 453 7.82 32.11 -17.84
N ARG A 454 6.73 31.59 -18.40
CA ARG A 454 6.21 31.99 -19.73
C ARG A 454 5.36 33.25 -19.69
N ALA A 455 4.71 33.51 -18.55
CA ALA A 455 3.81 34.65 -18.39
C ALA A 455 4.55 35.97 -18.11
N VAL A 456 5.83 35.94 -17.74
CA VAL A 456 6.68 37.14 -17.63
C VAL A 456 7.07 37.56 -19.05
N PRO A 457 6.54 38.66 -19.60
CA PRO A 457 6.94 39.13 -20.93
C PRO A 457 8.41 39.51 -20.91
N GLN A 458 9.17 39.18 -21.95
CA GLN A 458 10.57 39.60 -22.17
C GLN A 458 10.68 41.12 -22.46
N GLN A 459 9.97 41.98 -21.72
CA GLN A 459 9.88 43.41 -21.99
C GLN A 459 11.05 44.25 -21.46
N TRP A 460 12.15 43.65 -20.98
CA TRP A 460 13.23 44.41 -20.32
C TRP A 460 14.66 43.99 -20.69
N VAL A 461 14.90 43.67 -21.97
CA VAL A 461 16.27 43.60 -22.52
C VAL A 461 16.38 44.49 -23.77
N THR A 462 16.19 45.79 -23.57
CA THR A 462 16.68 46.84 -24.47
C THR A 462 17.14 48.00 -23.59
N LEU A 463 18.38 47.93 -23.11
CA LEU A 463 19.18 49.09 -22.72
C LEU A 463 20.63 48.82 -23.12
#